data_AF-A0A1X4G994-F1
#
_entry.id   AF-A0A1X4G994-F1
#
_cell.length_a   1.000
_cell.length_b   1.000
_cell.length_c   1.000
_cell.angle_alpha   90.00
_cell.angle_beta   90.00
_cell.angle_gamma   90.00
#
_symmetry.space_group_name_H-M   'P 1'
#
loop_
_entity.id
_entity.type
_entity.pdbx_description
1 polymer ?
#
loop_
_entity_poly.entity_id
_entity_poly.type
_entity_poly.pdbx_seq_one_letter_code
_entity_poly.pdbx_strand_id
1 'polypeptide(L)'
;MVDSPPRIALIILALVLITVPFWAPPLDITGTEYEYSATQLTVEDDRIQIRQDSPRLRQIDGLDCFRERSPTRICGFESGLAGETSGLAPYPGVRHVAGDPSLASQDRYLAFPSDGRVFKRVTGWNESAQSYRLTLERVNASQALEDVSRPVDQYSPAVKQAVETGGSQSQTNLQEAIVVDASGRYYAVYTSGTTSLLSEEPDSERVLGFLTVIGGAMLLFGAGAMGTDPASGVGD
;
A
#
# COMPACT_ATOMS: atom_id res chain seq x y z
N MET A 1 -31.95 -1.24 -43.08
CA MET A 1 -32.35 0.12 -42.64
C MET A 1 -31.86 0.26 -41.23
N VAL A 2 -30.79 1.04 -41.01
CA VAL A 2 -30.29 1.35 -39.67
C VAL A 2 -31.12 2.53 -39.21
N ASP A 3 -32.02 2.31 -38.25
CA ASP A 3 -32.80 3.39 -37.64
C ASP A 3 -31.80 4.41 -37.07
N SER A 4 -31.83 5.62 -37.62
CA SER A 4 -31.01 6.70 -37.09
C SER A 4 -31.50 7.01 -35.68
N PRO A 5 -30.61 7.10 -34.67
CA PRO A 5 -31.03 7.39 -33.31
C PRO A 5 -31.77 8.74 -33.28
N PRO A 6 -32.85 8.87 -32.49
CA PRO A 6 -33.63 10.10 -32.43
C PRO A 6 -32.71 11.24 -32.00
N ARG A 7 -32.81 12.40 -32.67
CA ARG A 7 -31.92 13.57 -32.44
C ARG A 7 -31.77 13.94 -30.96
N ILE A 8 -32.84 13.75 -30.18
CA ILE A 8 -32.86 13.95 -28.73
C ILE A 8 -31.85 13.06 -28.00
N ALA A 9 -31.74 11.78 -28.39
CA ALA A 9 -30.76 10.85 -27.79
C ALA A 9 -29.31 11.27 -28.09
N LEU A 10 -29.04 11.78 -29.30
CA LEU A 10 -27.72 12.30 -29.67
C LEU A 10 -27.37 13.57 -28.88
N ILE A 11 -28.33 14.48 -28.69
CA ILE A 11 -28.15 15.68 -27.87
C ILE A 11 -27.89 15.33 -26.41
N ILE A 12 -28.65 14.38 -25.85
CA ILE A 12 -28.45 13.91 -24.46
C ILE A 12 -27.05 13.28 -24.31
N LEU A 13 -26.67 12.39 -25.23
CA LEU A 13 -25.34 11.76 -25.20
C LEU A 13 -24.22 12.81 -25.32
N ALA A 14 -24.37 13.81 -26.18
CA ALA A 14 -23.41 14.89 -26.34
C ALA A 14 -23.27 15.73 -25.06
N LEU A 15 -24.38 16.06 -24.39
CA LEU A 15 -24.36 16.78 -23.12
C LEU A 15 -23.74 15.95 -21.99
N VAL A 16 -24.02 14.65 -21.94
CA VAL A 16 -23.39 13.72 -20.98
C VAL A 16 -21.88 13.70 -21.18
N LEU A 17 -21.40 13.58 -22.43
CA LEU A 17 -19.98 13.56 -22.77
C LEU A 17 -19.26 14.88 -22.44
N ILE A 18 -19.88 16.03 -22.73
CA ILE A 18 -19.30 17.34 -22.41
C ILE A 18 -19.19 17.57 -20.90
N THR A 19 -20.11 17.01 -20.12
CA THR A 19 -20.14 17.20 -18.67
C THR A 19 -19.32 16.18 -17.89
N VAL A 20 -18.78 15.13 -18.55
CA VAL A 20 -17.88 14.11 -17.95
C VAL A 20 -16.81 14.74 -17.06
N PRO A 21 -16.06 15.80 -17.45
CA PRO A 21 -15.02 16.38 -16.62
C PRO A 21 -15.52 16.98 -15.30
N PHE A 22 -16.83 17.28 -15.19
CA PHE A 22 -17.41 17.87 -14.00
C PHE A 22 -17.96 16.82 -13.03
N TRP A 23 -18.42 15.66 -13.53
CA TRP A 23 -19.02 14.61 -12.69
C TRP A 23 -18.17 13.35 -12.55
N ALA A 24 -17.21 13.08 -13.43
CA ALA A 24 -16.35 11.90 -13.33
C ALA A 24 -15.29 12.00 -12.20
N PRO A 25 -14.64 13.16 -11.94
CA PRO A 25 -13.70 13.27 -10.81
C PRO A 25 -14.31 12.92 -9.44
N PRO A 26 -15.53 13.38 -9.07
CA PRO A 26 -16.14 12.97 -7.80
C PRO A 26 -16.67 11.52 -7.78
N LEU A 27 -16.60 10.77 -8.89
CA LEU A 27 -17.03 9.36 -8.96
C LEU A 27 -15.86 8.34 -8.93
N ASP A 28 -14.60 8.79 -8.78
CA ASP A 28 -13.42 7.92 -8.61
C ASP A 28 -13.28 6.79 -9.67
N ILE A 29 -13.65 7.09 -10.93
CA ILE A 29 -13.51 6.12 -12.05
C ILE A 29 -12.03 6.01 -12.51
N THR A 30 -11.15 6.85 -11.97
CA THR A 30 -9.72 6.95 -12.30
C THR A 30 -8.89 6.84 -11.03
N GLY A 31 -8.13 5.76 -10.87
CA GLY A 31 -7.24 5.57 -9.71
C GLY A 31 -6.48 4.24 -9.76
N THR A 32 -5.32 4.19 -9.10
CA THR A 32 -4.58 2.95 -8.91
C THR A 32 -5.27 2.10 -7.83
N GLU A 33 -5.68 0.89 -8.19
CA GLU A 33 -6.24 -0.06 -7.26
C GLU A 33 -5.14 -1.00 -6.76
N TYR A 34 -5.00 -1.12 -5.45
CA TYR A 34 -4.05 -1.97 -4.77
C TYR A 34 -4.72 -3.27 -4.36
N GLU A 35 -4.09 -4.39 -4.66
CA GLU A 35 -4.55 -5.71 -4.24
C GLU A 35 -3.90 -6.04 -2.91
N TYR A 36 -4.73 -6.28 -1.90
CA TYR A 36 -4.27 -6.78 -0.61
C TYR A 36 -4.31 -8.29 -0.59
N SER A 37 -3.34 -8.89 0.08
CA SER A 37 -3.34 -10.30 0.42
C SER A 37 -2.98 -10.49 1.88
N ALA A 38 -3.52 -11.54 2.50
CA ALA A 38 -3.23 -11.89 3.88
C ALA A 38 -2.53 -13.26 3.93
N THR A 39 -1.49 -13.35 4.76
CA THR A 39 -0.87 -14.63 5.12
C THR A 39 -0.82 -14.78 6.63
N GLN A 40 -1.04 -15.99 7.13
CA GLN A 40 -1.04 -16.23 8.57
C GLN A 40 0.40 -16.29 9.10
N LEU A 41 0.65 -15.53 10.17
CA LEU A 41 1.84 -15.63 10.99
C LEU A 41 1.60 -16.64 12.11
N THR A 42 2.50 -17.60 12.25
CA THR A 42 2.46 -18.60 13.33
C THR A 42 3.71 -18.47 14.19
N VAL A 43 3.62 -18.93 15.44
CA VAL A 43 4.78 -19.03 16.32
C VAL A 43 5.04 -20.50 16.58
N GLU A 44 6.22 -20.95 16.19
CA GLU A 44 6.70 -22.33 16.36
C GLU A 44 8.10 -22.26 16.99
N ASP A 45 8.31 -22.97 18.10
CA ASP A 45 9.58 -22.97 18.85
C ASP A 45 10.13 -21.55 19.16
N ASP A 46 9.23 -20.63 19.53
CA ASP A 46 9.55 -19.23 19.81
C ASP A 46 10.17 -18.48 18.61
N ARG A 47 9.71 -18.84 17.40
CA ARG A 47 10.10 -18.21 16.13
C ARG A 47 8.85 -17.84 15.34
N ILE A 48 8.86 -16.67 14.71
CA ILE A 48 7.80 -16.27 13.77
C ILE A 48 8.00 -17.06 12.47
N GLN A 49 6.96 -17.78 12.08
CA GLN A 49 6.84 -18.52 10.84
C GLN A 49 5.69 -17.97 9.99
N ILE A 50 5.75 -18.22 8.69
CA ILE A 50 4.71 -17.80 7.75
C ILE A 50 4.15 -19.05 7.11
N ARG A 51 2.84 -19.27 7.26
CA ARG A 51 2.21 -20.51 6.79
C ARG A 51 2.27 -20.66 5.26
N GLN A 52 2.11 -19.56 4.54
CA GLN A 52 2.19 -19.54 3.08
C GLN A 52 3.17 -18.46 2.65
N ASP A 53 4.34 -18.91 2.21
CA ASP A 53 5.40 -18.03 1.79
C ASP A 53 4.99 -17.23 0.55
N SER A 54 5.17 -15.91 0.61
CA SER A 54 4.83 -15.00 -0.47
C SER A 54 6.02 -14.11 -0.82
N PRO A 55 6.49 -14.11 -2.07
CA PRO A 55 7.59 -13.25 -2.50
C PRO A 55 7.24 -11.76 -2.45
N ARG A 56 5.95 -11.42 -2.33
CA ARG A 56 5.42 -10.05 -2.29
C ARG A 56 5.45 -9.45 -0.89
N LEU A 57 5.43 -10.26 0.16
CA LEU A 57 5.64 -9.80 1.52
C LEU A 57 7.13 -9.45 1.71
N ARG A 58 7.44 -8.16 1.86
CA ARG A 58 8.82 -7.64 1.94
C ARG A 58 9.22 -7.19 3.34
N GLN A 59 8.40 -6.35 3.96
CA GLN A 59 8.62 -5.76 5.28
C GLN A 59 7.30 -5.75 6.04
N ILE A 60 7.38 -5.81 7.36
CA ILE A 60 6.25 -5.73 8.27
C ILE A 60 6.51 -4.54 9.20
N ASP A 61 5.53 -3.64 9.31
CA ASP A 61 5.54 -2.53 10.25
C ASP A 61 5.68 -3.07 11.69
N GLY A 62 6.67 -2.55 12.41
CA GLY A 62 7.05 -3.01 13.75
C GLY A 62 8.04 -4.18 13.79
N LEU A 63 8.37 -4.80 12.65
CA LEU A 63 9.29 -5.93 12.52
C LEU A 63 10.34 -5.68 11.42
N ASP A 64 11.46 -5.11 11.86
CA ASP A 64 12.64 -4.87 11.03
C ASP A 64 13.29 -6.19 10.56
N CYS A 65 13.96 -6.12 9.41
CA CYS A 65 14.79 -7.19 8.82
C CYS A 65 14.07 -8.51 8.49
N PHE A 66 12.75 -8.61 8.67
CA PHE A 66 11.98 -9.87 8.62
C PHE A 66 12.17 -10.68 7.35
N ARG A 67 12.23 -10.03 6.18
CA ARG A 67 12.27 -10.69 4.86
C ARG A 67 13.11 -9.95 3.82
N GLU A 68 14.16 -9.27 4.25
CA GLU A 68 15.05 -8.57 3.32
C GLU A 68 15.86 -9.56 2.47
N ARG A 69 15.51 -9.69 1.17
CA ARG A 69 16.29 -10.49 0.20
C ARG A 69 17.68 -9.94 -0.06
N SER A 70 17.80 -8.62 0.02
CA SER A 70 19.06 -7.89 -0.11
C SER A 70 19.22 -7.10 1.18
N PRO A 71 19.75 -7.74 2.24
CA PRO A 71 19.79 -7.13 3.55
C PRO A 71 20.50 -5.80 3.47
N THR A 72 19.87 -4.78 4.03
CA THR A 72 20.46 -3.47 4.18
C THR A 72 21.74 -3.61 5.00
N ARG A 73 22.66 -2.64 4.87
CA ARG A 73 23.89 -2.62 5.67
C ARG A 73 23.57 -2.68 7.18
N ILE A 74 22.44 -2.11 7.58
CA ILE A 74 21.95 -2.09 8.97
C ILE A 74 21.54 -3.51 9.39
N CYS A 75 20.62 -4.16 8.66
CA CYS A 75 20.19 -5.52 8.98
C CYS A 75 21.34 -6.55 8.93
N GLY A 76 22.28 -6.39 7.99
CA GLY A 76 23.50 -7.19 7.94
C GLY A 76 24.37 -7.01 9.19
N PHE A 77 24.57 -5.77 9.64
CA PHE A 77 25.31 -5.48 10.87
C PHE A 77 24.61 -6.05 12.12
N GLU A 78 23.29 -5.86 12.23
CA GLU A 78 22.51 -6.30 13.39
C GLU A 78 22.37 -7.83 13.46
N SER A 79 22.33 -8.52 12.31
CA SER A 79 22.38 -9.98 12.28
C SER A 79 23.64 -10.54 12.94
N GLY A 80 24.76 -9.81 12.86
CA GLY A 80 26.02 -10.16 13.53
C GLY A 80 25.96 -10.01 15.05
N LEU A 81 24.99 -9.26 15.59
CA LEU A 81 24.80 -9.09 17.03
C LEU A 81 23.92 -10.19 17.65
N ALA A 82 23.15 -10.92 16.82
CA ALA A 82 22.20 -11.95 17.23
C ALA A 82 22.83 -13.33 17.56
N GLY A 83 24.16 -13.45 17.51
CA GLY A 83 24.88 -14.68 17.86
C GLY A 83 24.82 -15.04 19.36
N GLU A 84 25.11 -16.30 19.70
CA GLU A 84 25.06 -16.84 21.08
C GLU A 84 25.98 -16.10 22.06
N THR A 85 27.11 -15.60 21.58
CA THR A 85 27.86 -14.54 22.24
C THR A 85 27.33 -13.21 21.71
N SER A 86 26.40 -12.61 22.43
CA SER A 86 25.80 -11.30 22.13
C SER A 86 26.88 -10.35 21.59
N GLY A 87 26.81 -10.03 20.30
CA GLY A 87 27.82 -9.19 19.67
C GLY A 87 27.73 -7.79 20.27
N LEU A 88 28.88 -7.23 20.67
CA LEU A 88 28.95 -5.86 21.16
C LEU A 88 29.36 -4.96 20.01
N ALA A 89 28.46 -4.07 19.61
CA ALA A 89 28.74 -3.03 18.65
C ALA A 89 29.06 -1.71 19.39
N PRO A 90 30.34 -1.26 19.42
CA PRO A 90 30.62 0.10 19.85
C PRO A 90 30.01 1.06 18.83
N TYR A 91 29.28 2.07 19.28
CA TYR A 91 28.75 3.10 18.40
C TYR A 91 29.73 4.29 18.39
N PRO A 92 30.59 4.43 17.36
CA PRO A 92 31.65 5.43 17.39
C PRO A 92 31.06 6.84 17.32
N GLY A 93 31.48 7.70 18.25
CA GLY A 93 31.27 9.15 18.17
C GLY A 93 30.07 9.71 18.95
N VAL A 94 29.19 8.89 19.50
CA VAL A 94 28.09 9.38 20.36
C VAL A 94 28.56 9.39 21.81
N ARG A 95 28.88 10.59 22.31
CA ARG A 95 29.31 10.81 23.71
C ARG A 95 28.19 11.26 24.63
N HIS A 96 27.15 11.88 24.07
CA HIS A 96 26.00 12.41 24.81
C HIS A 96 24.73 12.21 23.99
N VAL A 97 23.67 11.72 24.63
CA VAL A 97 22.29 11.69 24.10
C VAL A 97 21.40 12.37 25.15
N ALA A 98 20.49 13.24 24.68
CA ALA A 98 19.39 13.73 25.50
C ALA A 98 18.12 12.96 25.10
N GLY A 99 17.51 12.23 26.04
CA GLY A 99 16.35 11.37 25.78
C GLY A 99 16.63 9.87 26.01
N ASP A 100 15.73 9.01 25.51
CA ASP A 100 15.95 7.57 25.51
C ASP A 100 17.18 7.24 24.63
N PRO A 101 18.21 6.59 25.17
CA PRO A 101 19.40 6.22 24.40
C PRO A 101 19.14 5.11 23.38
N SER A 102 17.93 4.52 23.35
CA SER A 102 17.52 3.65 22.25
C SER A 102 17.71 4.44 20.96
N LEU A 103 18.73 4.04 20.18
CA LEU A 103 18.98 4.61 18.86
C LEU A 103 17.69 4.35 18.08
N ALA A 104 16.86 5.39 17.96
CA ALA A 104 15.47 5.26 17.57
C ALA A 104 15.37 4.57 16.21
N SER A 105 15.01 3.28 16.22
CA SER A 105 14.38 2.66 15.05
C SER A 105 12.89 2.91 15.16
N GLN A 106 12.23 3.10 14.02
CA GLN A 106 10.77 3.18 13.96
C GLN A 106 10.16 1.82 14.36
N ASP A 107 10.85 0.72 13.99
CA ASP A 107 10.41 -0.63 14.31
C ASP A 107 10.97 -1.12 15.65
N ARG A 108 10.04 -1.62 16.47
CA ARG A 108 10.30 -2.06 17.85
C ARG A 108 11.10 -3.35 17.91
N TYR A 109 10.87 -4.25 16.95
CA TYR A 109 11.43 -5.60 16.96
C TYR A 109 12.20 -5.89 15.67
N LEU A 110 13.12 -6.84 15.75
CA LEU A 110 13.87 -7.38 14.63
C LEU A 110 13.57 -8.87 14.53
N ALA A 111 13.37 -9.36 13.32
CA ALA A 111 13.34 -10.78 13.05
C ALA A 111 14.18 -11.04 11.81
N PHE A 112 15.08 -12.02 11.83
CA PHE A 112 15.96 -12.28 10.68
C PHE A 112 15.38 -13.36 9.77
N PRO A 113 15.52 -13.26 8.43
CA PRO A 113 14.78 -14.09 7.47
C PRO A 113 15.07 -15.59 7.58
N SER A 114 16.26 -15.96 8.06
CA SER A 114 16.73 -17.35 8.11
C SER A 114 16.40 -18.08 9.42
N ASP A 115 15.87 -17.38 10.41
CA ASP A 115 15.91 -17.85 11.80
C ASP A 115 14.59 -17.67 12.54
N GLY A 116 13.82 -16.63 12.20
CA GLY A 116 12.50 -16.36 12.79
C GLY A 116 12.52 -15.97 14.27
N ARG A 117 13.68 -16.06 14.94
CA ARG A 117 13.89 -15.53 16.29
C ARG A 117 13.68 -14.02 16.28
N VAL A 118 13.03 -13.52 17.33
CA VAL A 118 12.72 -12.10 17.49
C VAL A 118 13.64 -11.47 18.53
N PHE A 119 14.08 -10.26 18.24
CA PHE A 119 14.97 -9.49 19.09
C PHE A 119 14.45 -8.07 19.27
N LYS A 120 14.88 -7.41 20.33
CA LYS A 120 14.78 -5.95 20.51
C LYS A 120 16.17 -5.34 20.59
N ARG A 121 16.31 -4.12 20.09
CA ARG A 121 17.52 -3.32 20.25
C ARG A 121 17.61 -2.85 21.69
N VAL A 122 18.77 -3.08 22.31
CA VAL A 122 19.09 -2.58 23.65
C VAL A 122 20.37 -1.78 23.57
N THR A 123 20.29 -0.53 23.99
CA THR A 123 21.40 0.41 24.01
C THR A 123 21.81 0.68 25.45
N GLY A 124 23.10 0.57 25.74
CA GLY A 124 23.66 0.84 27.05
C GLY A 124 24.85 1.77 26.98
N TRP A 125 25.01 2.65 27.98
CA TRP A 125 26.24 3.41 28.15
C TRP A 125 27.35 2.51 28.70
N ASN A 126 28.56 2.63 28.15
CA ASN A 126 29.73 1.97 28.68
C ASN A 126 30.75 2.96 29.23
N GLU A 127 30.91 2.96 30.56
CA GLU A 127 31.82 3.87 31.25
C GLU A 127 33.29 3.67 30.85
N SER A 128 33.77 2.44 30.72
CA SER A 128 35.19 2.20 30.41
C SER A 128 35.59 2.66 29.01
N ALA A 129 34.68 2.50 28.04
CA ALA A 129 34.88 2.91 26.65
C ALA A 129 34.36 4.33 26.36
N GLN A 130 33.74 4.99 27.35
CA GLN A 130 33.09 6.30 27.23
C GLN A 130 32.24 6.42 25.94
N SER A 131 31.42 5.40 25.67
CA SER A 131 30.61 5.29 24.45
C SER A 131 29.36 4.44 24.65
N TYR A 132 28.34 4.68 23.82
CA TYR A 132 27.16 3.82 23.75
C TYR A 132 27.46 2.51 23.03
N ARG A 133 26.79 1.46 23.48
CA ARG A 133 26.84 0.11 22.90
C ARG A 133 25.45 -0.32 22.46
N LEU A 134 25.39 -0.94 21.30
CA LEU A 134 24.20 -1.61 20.80
C LEU A 134 24.34 -3.12 21.01
N THR A 135 23.28 -3.73 21.52
CA THR A 135 23.11 -5.17 21.71
C THR A 135 21.71 -5.58 21.28
N LEU A 136 21.53 -6.86 20.98
CA LEU A 136 20.23 -7.46 20.71
C LEU A 136 19.85 -8.39 21.85
N GLU A 137 18.66 -8.19 22.42
CA GLU A 137 18.08 -9.07 23.42
C GLU A 137 16.99 -9.91 22.78
N ARG A 138 17.02 -11.23 23.03
CA ARG A 138 15.98 -12.14 22.51
C ARG A 138 14.65 -11.86 23.20
N VAL A 139 13.58 -11.80 22.40
CA VAL A 139 12.20 -11.56 22.85
C VAL A 139 11.34 -12.75 22.48
N ASN A 140 10.31 -13.02 23.28
CA ASN A 140 9.33 -14.03 22.96
C ASN A 140 8.57 -13.66 21.67
N ALA A 141 8.51 -14.58 20.72
CA ALA A 141 7.90 -14.32 19.41
C ALA A 141 6.38 -14.04 19.50
N SER A 142 5.67 -14.70 20.42
CA SER A 142 4.23 -14.47 20.62
C SER A 142 3.96 -13.08 21.19
N GLN A 143 4.74 -12.67 22.18
CA GLN A 143 4.66 -11.32 22.76
C GLN A 143 4.98 -10.25 21.71
N ALA A 144 6.00 -10.47 20.88
CA ALA A 144 6.35 -9.51 19.84
C ALA A 144 5.23 -9.34 18.80
N LEU A 145 4.57 -10.44 18.38
CA LEU A 145 3.42 -10.36 17.48
C LEU A 145 2.22 -9.65 18.13
N GLU A 146 1.94 -9.93 19.40
CA GLU A 146 0.90 -9.24 20.15
C GLU A 146 1.13 -7.73 20.16
N ASP A 147 2.36 -7.30 20.48
CA ASP A 147 2.75 -5.90 20.60
C ASP A 147 2.67 -5.10 19.28
N VAL A 148 2.96 -5.74 18.13
CA VAL A 148 2.90 -5.07 16.81
C VAL A 148 1.52 -5.19 16.16
N SER A 149 0.69 -6.10 16.65
CA SER A 149 -0.64 -6.31 16.10
C SER A 149 -1.64 -5.27 16.59
N ARG A 150 -2.70 -5.07 15.80
CA ARG A 150 -3.94 -4.43 16.26
C ARG A 150 -5.14 -5.31 15.92
N PRO A 151 -6.22 -5.24 16.70
CA PRO A 151 -7.46 -5.94 16.38
C PRO A 151 -7.95 -5.60 14.97
N VAL A 152 -8.37 -6.62 14.22
CA VAL A 152 -8.91 -6.48 12.86
C VAL A 152 -9.99 -5.40 12.75
N ASP A 153 -10.74 -5.18 13.83
CA ASP A 153 -11.82 -4.21 13.86
C ASP A 153 -11.40 -2.74 13.75
N GLN A 154 -10.13 -2.44 14.01
CA GLN A 154 -9.57 -1.09 13.90
C GLN A 154 -9.12 -0.74 12.48
N TYR A 155 -9.11 -1.70 11.56
CA TYR A 155 -8.67 -1.51 10.19
C TYR A 155 -9.83 -1.31 9.20
N SER A 156 -9.49 -0.88 7.98
CA SER A 156 -10.45 -0.66 6.90
C SER A 156 -11.17 -1.96 6.50
N PRO A 157 -12.39 -1.87 5.92
CA PRO A 157 -13.12 -3.05 5.44
C PRO A 157 -12.31 -3.93 4.48
N ALA A 158 -11.46 -3.32 3.65
CA ALA A 158 -10.56 -4.04 2.75
C ALA A 158 -9.59 -4.94 3.53
N VAL A 159 -8.93 -4.43 4.57
CA VAL A 159 -8.04 -5.24 5.43
C VAL A 159 -8.80 -6.40 6.08
N LYS A 160 -10.01 -6.14 6.60
CA LYS A 160 -10.85 -7.19 7.21
C LYS A 160 -11.17 -8.28 6.19
N GLN A 161 -11.63 -7.88 5.00
CA GLN A 161 -11.93 -8.78 3.91
C GLN A 161 -10.71 -9.61 3.49
N ALA A 162 -9.53 -8.98 3.36
CA ALA A 162 -8.31 -9.69 3.02
C ALA A 162 -7.96 -10.79 4.04
N VAL A 163 -8.17 -10.54 5.34
CA VAL A 163 -7.97 -11.55 6.40
C VAL A 163 -9.01 -12.69 6.32
N GLU A 164 -10.27 -12.38 5.99
CA GLU A 164 -11.36 -13.36 5.93
C GLU A 164 -11.29 -14.25 4.68
N THR A 165 -11.02 -13.67 3.51
CA THR A 165 -11.11 -14.35 2.21
C THR A 165 -9.74 -14.65 1.59
N GLY A 166 -8.66 -14.10 2.16
CA GLY A 166 -7.30 -14.18 1.63
C GLY A 166 -6.88 -13.02 0.72
N GLY A 167 -7.83 -12.17 0.28
CA GLY A 167 -7.50 -10.99 -0.51
C GLY A 167 -8.65 -10.00 -0.70
N SER A 168 -8.30 -8.76 -1.00
CA SER A 168 -9.24 -7.65 -1.24
C SER A 168 -8.63 -6.60 -2.15
N GLN A 169 -9.40 -5.57 -2.49
CA GLN A 169 -8.93 -4.40 -3.22
C GLN A 169 -9.08 -3.13 -2.37
N SER A 170 -8.22 -2.15 -2.62
CA SER A 170 -8.19 -0.88 -1.91
C SER A 170 -7.54 0.20 -2.78
N GLN A 171 -7.99 1.44 -2.67
CA GLN A 171 -7.31 2.58 -3.31
C GLN A 171 -6.09 3.08 -2.50
N THR A 172 -5.92 2.58 -1.27
CA THR A 172 -4.80 2.98 -0.40
C THR A 172 -3.67 1.98 -0.52
N ASN A 173 -2.44 2.44 -0.74
CA ASN A 173 -1.28 1.57 -0.70
C ASN A 173 -0.84 1.30 0.75
N LEU A 174 -0.68 0.03 1.12
CA LEU A 174 0.10 -0.36 2.29
C LEU A 174 1.59 -0.30 1.91
N GLN A 175 2.30 0.74 2.37
CA GLN A 175 3.74 0.89 2.12
C GLN A 175 4.53 -0.28 2.74
N GLU A 176 4.11 -0.69 3.93
CA GLU A 176 4.62 -1.85 4.65
C GLU A 176 3.46 -2.76 5.02
N ALA A 177 3.75 -4.06 5.21
CA ALA A 177 2.74 -4.98 5.66
C ALA A 177 2.36 -4.69 7.11
N ILE A 178 1.09 -4.82 7.45
CA ILE A 178 0.60 -4.62 8.81
C ILE A 178 0.30 -5.97 9.47
N VAL A 179 0.48 -6.04 10.79
CA VAL A 179 0.06 -7.22 11.58
C VAL A 179 -1.33 -6.99 12.15
N VAL A 180 -2.20 -7.96 11.91
CA VAL A 180 -3.60 -7.93 12.32
C VAL A 180 -3.88 -9.11 13.25
N ASP A 181 -4.49 -8.84 14.40
CA ASP A 181 -5.07 -9.86 15.26
C ASP A 181 -6.54 -10.10 14.88
N ALA A 182 -6.83 -11.33 14.44
CA ALA A 182 -8.18 -11.82 14.16
C ALA A 182 -8.49 -13.06 15.01
N SER A 183 -9.08 -12.81 16.17
CA SER A 183 -9.50 -13.82 17.15
C SER A 183 -8.34 -14.66 17.70
N GLY A 184 -7.24 -14.00 18.09
CA GLY A 184 -6.05 -14.65 18.64
C GLY A 184 -5.17 -15.31 17.58
N ARG A 185 -5.36 -14.95 16.31
CA ARG A 185 -4.54 -15.39 15.17
C ARG A 185 -3.97 -14.17 14.48
N TYR A 186 -2.68 -14.21 14.22
CA TYR A 186 -1.96 -13.11 13.60
C TYR A 186 -1.88 -13.28 12.09
N TYR A 187 -2.15 -12.21 11.35
CA TYR A 187 -2.06 -12.17 9.91
C TYR A 187 -1.20 -10.98 9.48
N ALA A 188 -0.29 -11.20 8.53
CA ALA A 188 0.37 -10.12 7.81
C ALA A 188 -0.47 -9.77 6.58
N VAL A 189 -0.97 -8.53 6.52
CA VAL A 189 -1.70 -8.01 5.36
C VAL A 189 -0.78 -7.06 4.60
N TYR A 190 -0.62 -7.29 3.29
CA TYR A 190 0.33 -6.56 2.45
C TYR A 190 -0.24 -6.30 1.07
N THR A 191 0.26 -5.26 0.40
CA THR A 191 0.00 -5.01 -1.03
C THR A 191 0.70 -6.09 -1.87
N SER A 192 -0.07 -6.96 -2.53
CA SER A 192 0.46 -8.02 -3.39
C SER A 192 0.58 -7.61 -4.85
N GLY A 193 -0.20 -6.63 -5.29
CA GLY A 193 -0.27 -6.15 -6.66
C GLY A 193 -0.91 -4.77 -6.79
N THR A 194 -0.88 -4.24 -8.01
CA THR A 194 -1.51 -2.99 -8.42
C THR A 194 -2.20 -3.22 -9.75
N THR A 195 -3.47 -2.85 -9.83
CA THR A 195 -4.25 -2.83 -11.06
C THR A 195 -4.57 -1.38 -11.38
N SER A 196 -4.07 -0.88 -12.51
CA SER A 196 -4.46 0.42 -13.05
C SER A 196 -5.54 0.19 -14.11
N LEU A 197 -6.74 0.73 -13.89
CA LEU A 197 -7.85 0.56 -14.84
C LEU A 197 -7.71 1.45 -16.08
N LEU A 198 -6.91 2.51 -16.02
CA LEU A 198 -6.39 3.29 -17.15
C LEU A 198 -5.00 3.81 -16.75
N SER A 199 -4.06 3.93 -17.69
CA SER A 199 -2.71 4.44 -17.41
C SER A 199 -2.82 5.88 -16.92
N GLU A 200 -2.32 6.15 -15.71
CA GLU A 200 -2.21 7.49 -15.10
C GLU A 200 -1.08 8.27 -15.80
N GLU A 201 -1.21 8.47 -17.12
CA GLU A 201 -0.41 9.43 -17.86
C GLU A 201 -1.18 10.76 -17.85
N PRO A 202 -0.69 11.81 -17.16
CA PRO A 202 -1.41 13.08 -17.00
C PRO A 202 -1.71 13.80 -18.33
N ASP A 203 -1.02 13.44 -19.41
CA ASP A 203 -1.31 13.93 -20.75
C ASP A 203 -2.44 13.15 -21.45
N SER A 204 -2.66 11.87 -21.11
CA SER A 204 -3.70 11.05 -21.74
C SER A 204 -5.10 11.31 -21.17
N GLU A 205 -5.22 11.61 -19.87
CA GLU A 205 -6.48 12.02 -19.25
C GLU A 205 -6.96 13.36 -19.80
N ARG A 206 -6.03 14.29 -20.05
CA ARG A 206 -6.35 15.55 -20.74
C ARG A 206 -6.78 15.30 -22.17
N VAL A 207 -6.13 14.39 -22.89
CA VAL A 207 -6.49 14.07 -24.29
C VAL A 207 -7.84 13.38 -24.38
N LEU A 208 -8.16 12.41 -23.50
CA LEU A 208 -9.47 11.76 -23.45
C LEU A 208 -10.59 12.72 -23.01
N GLY A 209 -10.32 13.60 -22.05
CA GLY A 209 -11.22 14.71 -21.69
C GLY A 209 -11.44 15.67 -22.86
N PHE A 210 -10.38 16.00 -23.61
CA PHE A 210 -10.47 16.88 -24.78
C PHE A 210 -11.23 16.22 -25.94
N LEU A 211 -11.00 14.93 -26.18
CA LEU A 211 -11.67 14.15 -27.23
C LEU A 211 -13.15 13.90 -26.91
N THR A 212 -13.52 13.70 -25.64
CA THR A 212 -14.93 13.59 -25.23
C THR A 212 -15.67 14.92 -25.38
N VAL A 213 -15.03 16.04 -25.03
CA VAL A 213 -15.59 17.39 -25.26
C VAL A 213 -15.71 17.71 -26.75
N ILE A 214 -14.68 17.42 -27.56
CA ILE A 214 -14.73 17.63 -29.01
C ILE A 214 -15.77 16.72 -29.66
N GLY A 215 -15.83 15.44 -29.28
CA GLY A 215 -16.81 14.48 -29.76
C GLY A 215 -18.25 14.92 -29.44
N GLY A 216 -18.49 15.38 -28.20
CA GLY A 216 -19.77 15.95 -27.80
C GLY A 216 -20.12 17.22 -28.58
N ALA A 217 -19.17 18.14 -28.77
CA ALA A 217 -19.37 19.35 -29.56
C ALA A 217 -19.70 19.02 -31.03
N MET A 218 -18.95 18.12 -31.67
CA MET A 218 -19.22 17.69 -33.05
C MET A 218 -20.59 17.03 -33.19
N LEU A 219 -21.01 16.21 -32.22
CA LEU A 219 -22.35 15.62 -32.20
C LEU A 219 -23.46 16.68 -32.07
N LEU A 220 -23.26 17.69 -31.23
CA LEU A 220 -24.18 18.83 -31.09
C LEU A 220 -24.27 19.68 -32.37
N PHE A 221 -23.13 19.99 -33.00
CA PHE A 221 -23.11 20.73 -34.27
C PHE A 221 -23.70 19.94 -35.43
N GLY A 222 -23.44 18.62 -35.50
CA GLY A 222 -24.04 17.74 -36.50
C GLY A 222 -25.56 17.61 -36.34
N ALA A 223 -26.06 17.56 -35.09
CA ALA A 223 -27.49 17.57 -34.80
C ALA A 223 -28.17 18.92 -35.10
N GLY A 224 -27.46 20.04 -34.92
CA GLY A 224 -27.92 21.39 -35.22
C GLY A 224 -27.93 21.74 -36.72
N ALA A 225 -26.94 21.27 -37.49
CA ALA A 225 -26.84 21.53 -38.93
C ALA A 225 -27.95 20.85 -39.76
N MET A 226 -28.55 19.77 -39.25
CA MET A 226 -29.73 19.12 -39.87
C MET A 226 -31.07 19.84 -39.59
N GLY A 227 -31.03 21.04 -39.00
CA GLY A 227 -32.20 21.84 -38.62
C GLY A 227 -32.48 23.07 -39.49
N THR A 228 -31.64 23.38 -40.48
CA THR A 228 -31.80 24.58 -41.32
C THR A 228 -31.85 24.23 -42.80
N ASP A 229 -32.97 23.63 -43.25
CA ASP A 229 -33.38 23.78 -44.64
C ASP A 229 -34.28 25.04 -44.73
N PRO A 230 -33.92 26.07 -45.49
CA PRO A 230 -34.82 27.18 -45.74
C PRO A 230 -35.98 26.69 -46.61
N ALA A 231 -37.19 26.79 -46.07
CA ALA A 231 -38.41 26.70 -46.87
C ALA A 231 -38.46 27.86 -47.87
N SER A 232 -38.03 27.64 -49.11
CA SER A 232 -38.41 28.49 -50.23
C SER A 232 -39.72 27.96 -50.81
N GLY A 233 -40.80 28.69 -50.53
CA GLY A 233 -42.16 28.40 -50.95
C GLY A 233 -42.38 28.51 -52.46
N VAL A 234 -43.43 27.81 -52.88
CA VAL A 234 -44.10 27.92 -54.18
C VAL A 234 -45.31 28.84 -54.03
N GLY A 235 -45.51 29.74 -55.00
CA GLY A 235 -46.70 30.60 -55.20
C GLY A 235 -46.25 31.97 -55.74
N ASP A 236 -46.58 32.42 -56.94
CA ASP A 236 -47.60 32.03 -57.94
C ASP A 236 -47.00 31.99 -59.37
#